data_AF-A0A4Y2L3V0-F1
#
_entry.id   AF-A0A4Y2L3V0-F1
#
_cell.length_a   1.000
_cell.length_b   1.000
_cell.length_c   1.000
_cell.angle_alpha   90.00
_cell.angle_beta   90.00
_cell.angle_gamma   90.00
#
_symmetry.space_group_name_H-M   'P 1'
#
loop_
_entity.id
_entity.type
_entity.pdbx_description
1 polymer ?
#
loop_
_entity_poly.entity_id
_entity_poly.type
_entity_poly.pdbx_seq_one_letter_code
_entity_poly.pdbx_strand_id
1 'polypeptide(L)'
;MNTWIHIKSLTKKDSHLSTLLKGSSLVMRISDEDYRHAQTIWNYFNLKNMSEYNDLYVKSNVLQLADVFENFRKLCPHYYELDCVHLFTAPGLAWQSSLKMTDQPLKLFTDINMLMFIEKGIRGGICLITKRFSEANNKYVPNFDTSKSIKHIIYLDCNNLY
;
A
#
# COMPACT_ATOMS: atom_id res chain seq x y z
N MET A 1 2.75 8.07 -4.87
CA MET A 1 2.31 9.48 -4.98
C MET A 1 3.42 10.44 -5.44
N ASN A 2 4.36 10.04 -6.32
CA ASN A 2 5.49 10.89 -6.75
C ASN A 2 5.72 10.96 -8.28
N THR A 3 4.81 10.45 -9.11
CA THR A 3 4.99 10.40 -10.57
C THR A 3 4.51 11.65 -11.32
N TRP A 4 3.76 12.54 -10.67
CA TRP A 4 2.92 13.52 -11.38
C TRP A 4 3.54 14.91 -11.61
N ILE A 5 4.64 15.26 -10.94
CA ILE A 5 5.28 16.59 -11.16
C ILE A 5 6.04 16.65 -12.50
N HIS A 6 6.36 15.51 -13.11
CA HIS A 6 7.30 15.46 -14.23
C HIS A 6 6.67 15.21 -15.61
N ILE A 7 5.37 14.95 -15.70
CA ILE A 7 4.67 14.75 -16.98
C ILE A 7 4.17 16.09 -17.55
N LYS A 8 5.00 17.13 -17.53
CA LYS A 8 4.70 18.41 -18.21
C LYS A 8 5.28 18.50 -19.63
N SER A 9 5.99 17.47 -20.11
CA SER A 9 6.80 17.58 -21.34
C SER A 9 6.47 16.59 -22.47
N LEU A 10 5.31 15.92 -22.45
CA LEU A 10 4.99 14.91 -23.48
C LEU A 10 4.68 15.45 -24.88
N THR A 11 4.82 16.76 -25.13
CA THR A 11 4.73 17.32 -26.49
C THR A 11 6.12 17.41 -27.14
N LYS A 12 6.35 16.50 -28.09
CA LYS A 12 7.47 16.40 -29.05
C LYS A 12 8.88 16.14 -28.48
N LYS A 13 9.51 15.08 -28.99
CA LYS A 13 10.95 14.82 -28.93
C LYS A 13 11.69 15.96 -29.65
N ASP A 14 11.94 17.06 -28.97
CA ASP A 14 13.02 17.97 -29.36
C ASP A 14 14.27 17.62 -28.54
N SER A 15 15.39 17.51 -29.25
CA SER A 15 16.74 17.19 -28.77
C SER A 15 17.27 18.09 -27.63
N HIS A 16 16.49 19.09 -27.23
CA HIS A 16 16.76 19.98 -26.11
C HIS A 16 16.40 19.36 -24.73
N LEU A 17 15.57 18.30 -24.70
CA LEU A 17 15.09 17.65 -23.47
C LEU A 17 16.16 16.80 -22.76
N SER A 18 17.14 16.25 -23.48
CA SER A 18 18.23 15.47 -22.87
C SER A 18 19.21 16.31 -22.05
N THR A 19 19.24 17.62 -22.26
CA THR A 19 20.19 18.55 -21.63
C THR A 19 19.62 19.13 -20.32
N LEU A 20 18.30 19.37 -20.25
CA LEU A 20 17.64 19.88 -19.04
C LEU A 20 17.46 18.82 -17.93
N LEU A 21 17.39 17.53 -18.29
CA LEU A 21 17.25 16.42 -17.35
C LEU A 21 18.57 15.96 -16.70
N LYS A 22 19.72 16.46 -17.16
CA LYS A 22 21.04 16.10 -16.61
C LYS A 22 21.52 17.02 -15.49
N GLY A 23 20.81 18.13 -15.23
CA GLY A 23 21.29 19.22 -14.39
C GLY A 23 20.79 19.30 -12.94
N SER A 24 19.94 18.39 -12.47
CA SER A 24 19.40 18.45 -11.10
C SER A 24 19.43 17.06 -10.44
N SER A 25 20.19 16.95 -9.35
CA SER A 25 20.49 15.73 -8.58
C SER A 25 19.26 15.09 -7.87
N LEU A 26 18.03 15.40 -8.29
CA LEU A 26 16.79 14.98 -7.63
C LEU A 26 15.65 14.67 -8.61
N VAL A 27 15.97 14.38 -9.88
CA VAL A 27 14.99 13.94 -10.88
C VAL A 27 15.03 12.42 -10.97
N MET A 28 14.00 11.74 -10.44
CA MET A 28 13.80 10.32 -10.74
C MET A 28 13.63 10.18 -12.25
N ARG A 29 14.56 9.45 -12.88
CA ARG A 29 14.44 9.12 -14.31
C ARG A 29 13.21 8.21 -14.46
N ILE A 30 12.27 8.63 -15.30
CA ILE A 30 11.16 7.78 -15.73
C ILE A 30 11.78 6.58 -16.45
N SER A 31 11.36 5.36 -16.10
CA SER A 31 11.86 4.17 -16.78
C SER A 31 11.36 4.16 -18.24
N ASP A 32 12.13 3.56 -19.16
CA ASP A 32 11.68 3.42 -20.55
C ASP A 32 10.37 2.61 -20.65
N GLU A 33 10.12 1.74 -19.67
CA GLU A 33 8.89 0.97 -19.55
C GLU A 33 7.69 1.83 -19.19
N ASP A 34 7.79 2.66 -18.15
CA ASP A 34 6.73 3.60 -17.76
C ASP A 34 6.39 4.57 -18.90
N TYR A 35 7.41 5.02 -19.64
CA TYR A 35 7.22 5.88 -20.80
C TYR A 35 6.47 5.18 -21.92
N ARG A 36 6.85 3.94 -22.27
CA ARG A 36 6.12 3.14 -23.27
C ARG A 36 4.67 2.87 -22.86
N HIS A 37 4.44 2.61 -21.57
CA HIS A 37 3.09 2.44 -21.05
C HIS A 37 2.26 3.72 -21.25
N ALA A 38 2.77 4.88 -20.85
CA ALA A 38 2.08 6.15 -21.03
C ALA A 38 1.77 6.46 -22.51
N GLN A 39 2.70 6.18 -23.43
CA GLN A 39 2.47 6.30 -24.88
C GLN A 39 1.35 5.36 -25.38
N THR A 40 1.29 4.14 -24.84
CA THR A 40 0.25 3.17 -25.19
C THR A 40 -1.13 3.68 -24.79
N ILE A 41 -1.27 4.18 -23.56
CA ILE A 41 -2.51 4.78 -23.06
C ILE A 41 -2.88 6.02 -23.89
N TRP A 42 -1.91 6.90 -24.16
CA TRP A 42 -2.10 8.10 -24.96
C TRP A 42 -2.69 7.80 -26.34
N ASN A 43 -2.10 6.83 -27.05
CA ASN A 43 -2.53 6.45 -28.38
C ASN A 43 -3.86 5.69 -28.36
N TYR A 44 -4.05 4.77 -27.39
CA TYR A 44 -5.26 3.95 -27.28
C TYR A 44 -6.51 4.80 -27.06
N PHE A 45 -6.43 5.81 -26.18
CA PHE A 45 -7.54 6.72 -25.90
C PHE A 45 -7.57 7.95 -26.82
N ASN A 46 -6.65 8.03 -27.79
CA ASN A 46 -6.52 9.14 -28.75
C ASN A 46 -6.47 10.52 -28.05
N LEU A 47 -5.66 10.61 -27.00
CA LEU A 47 -5.54 11.81 -26.18
C LEU A 47 -4.78 12.90 -26.93
N LYS A 48 -5.21 14.16 -26.78
CA LYS A 48 -4.64 15.31 -27.51
C LYS A 48 -3.69 16.13 -26.66
N ASN A 49 -3.90 16.14 -25.35
CA ASN A 49 -3.15 16.97 -24.42
C ASN A 49 -3.11 16.32 -23.03
N MET A 50 -2.25 16.86 -22.17
CA MET A 50 -2.04 16.33 -20.82
C MET A 50 -3.28 16.47 -19.91
N SER A 51 -4.17 17.41 -20.19
CA SER A 51 -5.41 17.56 -19.43
C SER A 51 -6.31 16.33 -19.62
N GLU A 52 -6.50 15.91 -20.87
CA GLU A 52 -7.30 14.71 -21.19
C GLU A 52 -6.69 13.44 -20.58
N TYR A 53 -5.36 13.34 -20.54
CA TYR A 53 -4.67 12.25 -19.85
C TYR A 53 -4.92 12.27 -18.33
N ASN A 54 -4.85 13.45 -17.71
CA ASN A 54 -5.14 13.61 -16.28
C ASN A 54 -6.60 13.28 -15.96
N ASP A 55 -7.54 13.72 -16.80
CA ASP A 55 -8.97 13.43 -16.63
C ASP A 55 -9.24 11.93 -16.71
N LEU A 56 -8.59 11.23 -17.66
CA LEU A 56 -8.66 9.78 -17.76
C LEU A 56 -8.10 9.09 -16.50
N TYR A 57 -6.96 9.55 -15.98
CA TYR A 57 -6.37 9.00 -14.75
C TYR A 57 -7.30 9.21 -13.55
N VAL A 58 -7.78 10.44 -13.32
CA VAL A 58 -8.69 10.75 -12.21
C VAL A 58 -9.97 9.93 -12.31
N LYS A 59 -10.56 9.85 -13.52
CA LYS A 59 -11.73 9.01 -13.77
C LYS A 59 -11.47 7.55 -13.44
N SER A 60 -10.32 7.01 -13.86
CA SER A 60 -9.95 5.62 -13.58
C SER A 60 -9.80 5.36 -12.08
N ASN A 61 -9.17 6.28 -11.33
CA ASN A 61 -9.05 6.14 -9.87
C ASN A 61 -10.40 6.18 -9.16
N VAL A 62 -11.28 7.10 -9.57
CA VAL A 62 -12.63 7.22 -8.99
C VAL A 62 -13.44 5.94 -9.26
N LEU A 63 -13.38 5.42 -10.48
CA LEU A 63 -14.08 4.18 -10.85
C LEU A 63 -13.53 2.97 -10.09
N GLN A 64 -12.20 2.82 -9.98
CA GLN A 64 -11.59 1.73 -9.23
C GLN A 64 -11.95 1.78 -7.75
N LEU A 65 -11.92 2.98 -7.15
CA LEU A 65 -12.30 3.17 -5.76
C LEU A 65 -13.80 2.86 -5.55
N ALA A 66 -14.66 3.32 -6.45
CA ALA A 66 -16.09 3.05 -6.40
C ALA A 66 -16.38 1.54 -6.49
N ASP A 67 -15.76 0.85 -7.45
CA ASP A 67 -15.94 -0.60 -7.64
C ASP A 67 -15.54 -1.40 -6.38
N VAL A 68 -14.34 -1.13 -5.84
CA VAL A 68 -13.86 -1.76 -4.60
C VAL A 68 -14.80 -1.46 -3.43
N PHE A 69 -15.24 -0.20 -3.28
CA PHE A 69 -16.07 0.21 -2.16
C PHE A 69 -17.52 -0.32 -2.26
N GLU A 70 -18.10 -0.37 -3.45
CA GLU A 70 -19.41 -0.97 -3.68
C GLU A 70 -19.40 -2.47 -3.36
N ASN A 71 -18.34 -3.17 -3.77
CA ASN A 71 -18.15 -4.58 -3.41
C ASN A 71 -18.00 -4.73 -1.89
N PHE A 72 -17.16 -3.92 -1.25
CA PHE A 72 -17.00 -3.93 0.21
C PHE A 72 -18.33 -3.69 0.94
N ARG A 73 -19.13 -2.71 0.51
CA ARG A 73 -20.44 -2.43 1.09
C ARG A 73 -21.44 -3.58 0.91
N LYS A 74 -21.42 -4.29 -0.21
CA LYS A 74 -22.25 -5.49 -0.42
C LYS A 74 -21.87 -6.62 0.53
N LEU A 75 -20.58 -6.78 0.80
CA LEU A 75 -20.06 -7.84 1.69
C LEU A 75 -20.36 -7.58 3.17
N CYS A 76 -20.37 -6.33 3.61
CA CYS A 76 -20.47 -6.00 5.04
C CYS A 76 -21.77 -6.50 5.71
N PRO A 77 -22.97 -6.27 5.14
CA PRO A 77 -24.20 -6.84 5.69
C PRO A 77 -24.23 -8.37 5.67
N HIS A 78 -23.55 -9.00 4.70
CA HIS A 78 -23.54 -10.46 4.58
C HIS A 78 -22.69 -11.13 5.68
N TYR A 79 -21.52 -10.57 6.00
CA TYR A 79 -20.60 -11.16 6.98
C TYR A 79 -20.76 -10.63 8.40
N TYR A 80 -21.08 -9.34 8.53
CA TYR A 80 -21.10 -8.65 9.83
C TYR A 80 -22.49 -8.19 10.24
N GLU A 81 -23.48 -8.30 9.34
CA GLU A 81 -24.83 -7.77 9.53
C GLU A 81 -24.83 -6.29 9.94
N LEU A 82 -23.89 -5.53 9.36
CA LEU A 82 -23.68 -4.09 9.55
C LEU A 82 -23.47 -3.44 8.19
N ASP A 83 -23.99 -2.22 8.00
CA ASP A 83 -23.64 -1.40 6.83
C ASP A 83 -22.42 -0.53 7.16
N CYS A 84 -21.33 -0.74 6.41
CA CYS A 84 -20.06 -0.06 6.65
C CYS A 84 -20.14 1.46 6.45
N VAL A 85 -21.13 1.99 5.72
CA VAL A 85 -21.24 3.45 5.50
C VAL A 85 -21.67 4.22 6.75
N HIS A 86 -22.18 3.52 7.76
CA HIS A 86 -22.48 4.12 9.07
C HIS A 86 -21.23 4.24 9.96
N LEU A 87 -20.06 3.80 9.45
CA LEU A 87 -18.82 3.70 10.21
C LEU A 87 -17.70 4.45 9.51
N PHE A 88 -16.93 5.19 10.30
CA PHE A 88 -15.89 6.07 9.78
C PHE A 88 -14.70 5.31 9.21
N THR A 89 -14.38 4.13 9.75
CA THR A 89 -13.15 3.41 9.43
C THR A 89 -13.34 1.89 9.52
N ALA A 90 -12.46 1.12 8.86
CA ALA A 90 -12.46 -0.34 8.94
C ALA A 90 -12.24 -0.87 10.37
N PRO A 91 -11.36 -0.30 11.22
CA PRO A 91 -11.30 -0.66 12.64
C PRO A 91 -12.61 -0.39 13.39
N GLY A 92 -13.33 0.68 13.05
CA GLY A 92 -14.67 0.94 13.59
C GLY A 92 -15.68 -0.15 13.23
N LEU A 93 -15.66 -0.62 11.98
CA LEU A 93 -16.42 -1.79 11.55
C LEU A 93 -16.03 -3.05 12.31
N ALA A 94 -14.74 -3.38 12.40
CA ALA A 94 -14.27 -4.56 13.12
C ALA A 94 -14.69 -4.52 14.60
N TRP A 95 -14.55 -3.36 15.24
CA TRP A 95 -14.94 -3.15 16.63
C TRP A 95 -16.45 -3.34 16.82
N GLN A 96 -17.29 -2.68 16.03
CA GLN A 96 -18.74 -2.85 16.14
C GLN A 96 -19.19 -4.27 15.82
N SER A 97 -18.57 -4.92 14.84
CA SER A 97 -18.83 -6.32 14.51
C SER A 97 -18.51 -7.20 15.73
N SER A 98 -17.37 -7.00 16.38
CA SER A 98 -16.99 -7.75 17.57
C SER A 98 -17.95 -7.56 18.75
N LEU A 99 -18.46 -6.34 18.94
CA LEU A 99 -19.45 -6.05 19.99
C LEU A 99 -20.80 -6.71 19.69
N LYS A 100 -21.25 -6.64 18.43
CA LYS A 100 -22.46 -7.33 18.00
C LYS A 100 -22.35 -8.84 18.16
N MET A 101 -21.20 -9.42 17.82
CA MET A 101 -20.95 -10.86 17.94
C MET A 101 -20.88 -11.36 19.38
N THR A 102 -20.28 -10.57 20.29
CA THR A 102 -20.09 -10.99 21.69
C THR A 102 -21.26 -10.64 22.60
N ASP A 103 -22.13 -9.71 22.17
CA ASP A 103 -23.28 -9.18 22.93
C ASP A 103 -22.90 -8.74 24.36
N GLN A 104 -21.67 -8.25 24.52
CA GLN A 104 -21.16 -7.85 25.83
C GLN A 104 -21.37 -6.35 26.10
N PRO A 105 -21.95 -5.98 27.25
CA PRO A 105 -22.09 -4.58 27.62
C PRO A 105 -20.73 -4.00 28.02
N LEU A 106 -20.24 -3.03 27.23
CA LEU A 106 -19.07 -2.25 27.61
C LEU A 106 -19.44 -1.21 28.67
N LYS A 107 -18.65 -1.15 29.74
CA LYS A 107 -18.75 -0.08 30.73
C LYS A 107 -17.90 1.11 30.29
N LEU A 108 -18.49 2.30 30.36
CA LEU A 108 -17.76 3.54 30.15
C LEU A 108 -16.77 3.76 31.30
N PHE A 109 -15.56 4.21 31.00
CA PHE A 109 -14.62 4.64 32.02
C PHE A 109 -15.10 5.95 32.65
N THR A 110 -15.25 5.95 33.97
CA THR A 110 -15.68 7.12 34.76
C THR A 110 -14.54 7.72 35.58
N ASP A 111 -13.38 7.06 35.64
CA ASP A 111 -12.18 7.50 36.36
C ASP A 111 -10.99 7.60 35.39
N ILE A 112 -10.31 8.75 35.40
CA ILE A 112 -9.11 9.01 34.61
C ILE A 112 -7.98 8.01 34.93
N ASN A 113 -7.89 7.51 36.17
CA ASN A 113 -6.87 6.55 36.54
C ASN A 113 -7.04 5.21 35.81
N MET A 114 -8.28 4.81 35.51
CA MET A 114 -8.55 3.61 34.71
C MET A 114 -8.03 3.77 33.29
N LEU A 115 -8.33 4.92 32.66
CA LEU A 115 -7.83 5.23 31.32
C LEU A 115 -6.30 5.24 31.30
N MET A 116 -5.68 5.97 32.23
CA MET A 116 -4.23 6.07 32.33
C MET A 116 -3.57 4.71 32.59
N PHE A 117 -4.21 3.82 33.35
CA PHE A 117 -3.72 2.46 33.59
C PHE A 117 -3.69 1.65 32.29
N ILE A 118 -4.77 1.68 31.50
CA ILE A 118 -4.85 0.98 30.22
C ILE A 118 -3.85 1.57 29.22
N GLU A 119 -3.83 2.89 29.05
CA GLU A 119 -2.92 3.55 28.11
C GLU A 119 -1.45 3.27 28.43
N LYS A 120 -1.06 3.29 29.71
CA LYS A 120 0.29 2.92 30.15
C LYS A 120 0.62 1.45 29.90
N GLY A 121 -0.38 0.59 29.77
CA GLY A 121 -0.24 -0.85 29.49
C GLY A 121 -0.13 -1.19 28.00
N ILE A 122 -0.56 -0.31 27.09
CA ILE A 122 -0.56 -0.58 25.65
C ILE A 122 0.89 -0.73 25.14
N ARG A 123 1.17 -1.85 24.45
CA ARG A 123 2.43 -2.11 23.76
C ARG A 123 2.13 -2.56 22.34
N GLY A 124 3.02 -2.23 21.41
CA GLY A 124 2.98 -2.74 20.03
C GLY A 124 3.57 -4.14 19.91
N GLY A 125 3.69 -4.61 18.68
CA GLY A 125 4.41 -5.85 18.37
C GLY A 125 5.90 -5.77 18.73
N ILE A 126 6.47 -6.89 19.14
CA ILE A 126 7.90 -7.00 19.43
C ILE A 126 8.66 -7.11 18.11
N CYS A 127 9.58 -6.18 17.87
CA CYS A 127 10.51 -6.23 16.73
C CYS A 127 11.93 -6.44 17.26
N LEU A 128 12.57 -7.54 16.85
CA LEU A 128 13.91 -7.91 17.31
C LEU A 128 14.79 -8.33 16.14
N ILE A 129 15.97 -7.72 16.05
CA ILE A 129 17.04 -8.14 15.14
C ILE A 129 18.19 -8.68 16.01
N THR A 130 18.29 -10.01 16.12
CA THR A 130 19.38 -10.67 16.85
C THR A 130 20.67 -10.73 16.04
N LYS A 131 20.57 -10.72 14.70
CA LYS A 131 21.71 -10.74 13.77
C LYS A 131 21.45 -9.80 12.59
N ARG A 132 22.32 -8.80 12.42
CA ARG A 132 22.15 -7.74 11.41
C ARG A 132 22.19 -8.23 9.96
N PHE A 133 22.98 -9.26 9.68
CA PHE A 133 23.10 -9.83 8.34
C PHE A 133 23.28 -11.33 8.39
N SER A 134 22.53 -12.03 7.55
CA SER A 134 22.58 -13.47 7.42
C SER A 134 22.24 -13.84 5.99
N GLU A 135 23.19 -14.44 5.29
CA GLU A 135 22.98 -14.98 3.94
C GLU A 135 22.83 -16.49 3.99
N ALA A 136 21.92 -17.06 3.20
CA ALA A 136 21.78 -18.50 3.05
C ALA A 136 22.89 -19.03 2.13
N ASN A 137 23.47 -20.18 2.45
CA ASN A 137 24.44 -20.87 1.60
C ASN A 137 24.05 -22.33 1.48
N ASN A 138 23.26 -22.69 0.48
CA ASN A 138 22.85 -24.07 0.25
C ASN A 138 22.58 -24.29 -1.24
N LYS A 139 22.51 -25.56 -1.66
CA LYS A 139 22.37 -25.96 -3.06
C LYS A 139 21.13 -25.42 -3.80
N TYR A 140 20.16 -24.83 -3.10
CA TYR A 140 18.93 -24.30 -3.69
C TYR A 140 19.02 -22.82 -4.07
N VAL A 141 20.10 -22.11 -3.71
CA VAL A 141 20.29 -20.70 -4.07
C VAL A 141 21.29 -20.55 -5.24
N PRO A 142 21.12 -19.56 -6.15
CA PRO A 142 21.95 -19.42 -7.35
C PRO A 142 23.45 -19.24 -7.08
N ASN A 143 23.82 -18.63 -5.94
CA ASN A 143 25.21 -18.28 -5.60
C ASN A 143 25.80 -19.25 -4.56
N PHE A 144 25.48 -20.55 -4.63
CA PHE A 144 26.00 -21.56 -3.70
C PHE A 144 27.52 -21.68 -3.81
N ASP A 145 28.20 -21.57 -2.67
CA ASP A 145 29.65 -21.63 -2.57
C ASP A 145 30.05 -22.86 -1.74
N THR A 146 30.68 -23.84 -2.39
CA THR A 146 31.14 -25.09 -1.77
C THR A 146 32.26 -24.89 -0.76
N SER A 147 32.95 -23.74 -0.79
CA SER A 147 33.99 -23.41 0.19
C SER A 147 33.43 -22.94 1.53
N LYS A 148 32.15 -22.53 1.58
CA LYS A 148 31.47 -22.04 2.77
C LYS A 148 30.60 -23.12 3.41
N SER A 149 30.36 -23.00 4.71
CA SER A 149 29.47 -23.92 5.42
C SER A 149 28.03 -23.84 4.91
N ILE A 150 27.35 -24.99 4.92
CA ILE A 150 25.94 -25.06 4.52
C ILE A 150 25.08 -24.32 5.55
N LYS A 151 24.21 -23.43 5.08
CA LYS A 151 23.37 -22.58 5.91
C LYS A 151 22.01 -22.37 5.28
N HIS A 152 20.97 -22.61 6.08
CA HIS A 152 19.57 -22.38 5.72
C HIS A 152 19.01 -21.19 6.50
N ILE A 153 18.04 -20.51 5.90
CA ILE A 153 17.22 -19.46 6.53
C ILE A 153 15.77 -19.91 6.37
N ILE A 154 14.99 -19.79 7.44
CA ILE A 154 13.58 -20.16 7.48
C ILE A 154 12.78 -18.88 7.71
N TYR A 155 11.69 -18.73 6.96
CA TYR A 155 10.68 -17.70 7.19
C TYR A 155 9.44 -18.38 7.78
N LEU A 156 9.05 -17.95 8.98
CA LEU A 156 7.87 -18.43 9.68
C LEU A 156 6.94 -17.25 9.91
N ASP A 157 5.65 -17.47 9.67
CA ASP A 157 4.61 -16.49 9.92
C ASP A 157 3.46 -17.15 10.68
N CYS A 158 2.95 -16.46 11.70
CA CYS A 158 1.83 -16.94 12.51
C CYS A 158 0.53 -16.39 11.94
N ASN A 159 -0.33 -17.28 11.42
CA ASN A 159 -1.66 -16.89 10.94
C ASN A 159 -2.49 -16.32 12.10
N ASN A 160 -3.03 -15.11 11.91
CA ASN A 160 -3.88 -14.41 12.89
C ASN A 160 -3.23 -14.32 14.29
N LEU A 161 -2.01 -13.79 14.38
CA LEU A 161 -1.28 -13.64 15.65
C LEU A 161 -2.03 -12.80 16.70
N TYR A 162 -2.87 -11.86 16.26
CA TYR A 162 -3.70 -10.99 17.10
C TYR A 162 -5.16 -11.45 17.11
#